data_AF-A0A931HKB7-F1
#
_entry.id   AF-A0A931HKB7-F1
#
_cell.length_a   1.000
_cell.length_b   1.000
_cell.length_c   1.000
_cell.angle_alpha   90.00
_cell.angle_beta   90.00
_cell.angle_gamma   90.00
#
_symmetry.space_group_name_H-M   'P 1'
#
loop_
_entity.id
_entity.type
_entity.pdbx_description
1 polymer ?
#
loop_
_entity_poly.entity_id
_entity_poly.type
_entity_poly.pdbx_seq_one_letter_code
_entity_poly.pdbx_strand_id
1 'polypeptide(L)'
;MPGTPWEKAGTRFDRDVERAWKEFRERLADHVAAMRDGDGLVLEPLAEESAGPAGPCVQFYAWDGGQVRVEVPSDAHLDDDRRLSTADRALLTELGLQEPTRGPDEPEDGGSPAYWMDRPTGWSDELAAVSVRALREIWGVPHPLFLRIETFGPGRTPAFEPLPTVREAPAVPALPVAVEPTGEEHLRELVEATVQRRIGSAPPWDDDGDIVLRVAGVLLFVGIGQGSGTVDLFAPIVHTITGRTRAAEVVADLNRRWPHLKFVLVEDRVAVALHLPSSPFVPAHLLSGLDRMAEFLETLEVEFATHLGGELLREPDHVCAPDDDEDPPWTPESEGDLPLALLALRDFHLHGEVEIQVKTVAAIGDNEPSELQRFLAMTVEQQVGWECEALERAAAGDDDGMEAADARALEWELTGRSLTAALEFLDRPADESPRAPAAKPGKPARPAVSDKPAQAAAPEQPALFDDPDEPTLFD
;
A
#
# COMPACT_ATOMS: atom_id res chain seq x y z
N MET A 1 -13.42 15.09 43.72
CA MET A 1 -13.40 14.06 42.66
C MET A 1 -12.69 14.67 41.47
N PRO A 2 -11.40 14.37 41.22
CA PRO A 2 -10.74 14.84 40.01
C PRO A 2 -11.22 13.97 38.84
N GLY A 3 -11.63 14.63 37.75
CA GLY A 3 -12.12 14.00 36.52
C GLY A 3 -11.11 13.03 35.93
N THR A 4 -11.64 11.96 35.33
CA THR A 4 -10.85 10.90 34.72
C THR A 4 -10.00 11.40 33.55
N PRO A 5 -8.80 10.84 33.29
CA PRO A 5 -7.82 11.38 32.33
C PRO A 5 -8.24 11.39 30.86
N TRP A 6 -9.41 10.85 30.50
CA TRP A 6 -9.88 10.77 29.12
C TRP A 6 -10.76 11.96 28.68
N GLU A 7 -11.16 12.86 29.60
CA GLU A 7 -11.98 14.04 29.27
C GLU A 7 -11.26 15.15 28.47
N LYS A 8 -9.96 14.97 28.14
CA LYS A 8 -9.18 15.91 27.31
C LYS A 8 -8.37 15.24 26.20
N ALA A 9 -8.73 14.02 25.80
CA ALA A 9 -8.15 13.42 24.59
C ALA A 9 -9.07 13.73 23.40
N GLY A 10 -8.77 14.81 22.66
CA GLY A 10 -9.48 15.13 21.42
C GLY A 10 -9.48 13.91 20.47
N THR A 11 -10.62 13.64 19.85
CA THR A 11 -10.77 12.49 18.97
C THR A 11 -9.78 12.58 17.79
N ARG A 12 -9.50 11.46 17.11
CA ARG A 12 -8.68 11.47 15.87
C ARG A 12 -9.22 12.49 14.86
N PHE A 13 -10.54 12.57 14.75
CA PHE A 13 -11.24 13.55 13.91
C PHE A 13 -10.97 15.00 14.33
N ASP A 14 -11.03 15.32 15.63
CA ASP A 14 -10.72 16.67 16.11
C ASP A 14 -9.27 17.08 15.79
N ARG A 15 -8.32 16.15 15.91
CA ARG A 15 -6.91 16.38 15.54
C ARG A 15 -6.74 16.63 14.04
N ASP A 16 -7.51 15.95 13.21
CA ASP A 16 -7.47 16.12 11.75
C ASP A 16 -8.07 17.48 11.35
N VAL A 17 -9.16 17.91 12.00
CA VAL A 17 -9.77 19.24 11.80
C VAL A 17 -8.81 20.36 12.24
N GLU A 18 -8.16 20.23 13.39
CA GLU A 18 -7.18 21.22 13.85
C GLU A 18 -5.96 21.32 12.92
N ARG A 19 -5.49 20.17 12.41
CA ARG A 19 -4.41 20.16 11.42
C ARG A 19 -4.83 20.89 10.14
N ALA A 20 -6.03 20.64 9.64
CA ALA A 20 -6.54 21.31 8.43
C ALA A 20 -6.63 22.83 8.59
N TRP A 21 -7.11 23.32 9.73
CA TRP A 21 -7.17 24.76 10.01
C TRP A 21 -5.79 25.40 10.16
N LYS A 22 -4.83 24.69 10.78
CA LYS A 22 -3.44 25.16 10.88
C LYS A 22 -2.81 25.30 9.50
N GLU A 23 -2.93 24.28 8.67
CA GLU A 23 -2.38 24.32 7.31
C GLU A 23 -3.06 25.39 6.44
N PHE A 24 -4.38 25.55 6.56
CA PHE A 24 -5.11 26.62 5.88
C PHE A 24 -4.61 28.01 6.29
N ARG A 25 -4.37 28.23 7.59
CA ARG A 25 -3.83 29.49 8.12
C ARG A 25 -2.45 29.80 7.54
N GLU A 26 -1.56 28.82 7.51
CA GLU A 26 -0.21 28.97 6.96
C GLU A 26 -0.27 29.39 5.48
N ARG A 27 -1.10 28.73 4.67
CA ARG A 27 -1.29 29.09 3.25
C ARG A 27 -1.92 30.46 3.08
N LEU A 28 -2.91 30.79 3.91
CA LEU A 28 -3.56 32.10 3.88
C LEU A 28 -2.54 33.21 4.19
N ALA A 29 -1.67 32.99 5.17
CA ALA A 29 -0.59 33.92 5.50
C ALA A 29 0.41 34.07 4.33
N ASP A 30 0.78 32.97 3.67
CA ASP A 30 1.66 33.01 2.49
C ASP A 30 1.03 33.78 1.33
N HIS A 31 -0.26 33.55 1.07
CA HIS A 31 -1.00 34.26 0.02
C HIS A 31 -1.12 35.75 0.32
N VAL A 32 -1.51 36.11 1.55
CA VAL A 32 -1.62 37.51 1.99
C VAL A 32 -0.26 38.22 1.93
N ALA A 33 0.84 37.53 2.25
CA ALA A 33 2.19 38.09 2.09
C ALA A 33 2.56 38.36 0.63
N ALA A 34 2.01 37.57 -0.31
CA ALA A 34 2.27 37.69 -1.74
C ALA A 34 1.35 38.71 -2.45
N MET A 35 0.24 39.13 -1.82
CA MET A 35 -0.70 40.08 -2.39
C MET A 35 -0.04 41.41 -2.76
N ARG A 36 -0.47 41.98 -3.88
CA ARG A 36 -0.01 43.26 -4.41
C ARG A 36 -1.16 44.23 -4.50
N ASP A 37 -0.85 45.50 -4.62
CA ASP A 37 -1.83 46.57 -4.74
C ASP A 37 -2.92 46.26 -5.77
N GLY A 38 -4.17 46.30 -5.32
CA GLY A 38 -5.37 45.99 -6.09
C GLY A 38 -5.79 44.52 -6.09
N ASP A 39 -5.01 43.62 -5.49
CA ASP A 39 -5.42 42.24 -5.24
C ASP A 39 -6.41 42.18 -4.07
N GLY A 40 -7.41 41.32 -4.21
CA GLY A 40 -8.38 41.04 -3.17
C GLY A 40 -8.73 39.55 -3.09
N LEU A 41 -9.16 39.15 -1.91
CA LEU A 41 -9.52 37.78 -1.56
C LEU A 41 -10.79 37.82 -0.69
N VAL A 42 -11.77 36.98 -0.99
CA VAL A 42 -12.97 36.78 -0.17
C VAL A 42 -13.04 35.32 0.25
N LEU A 43 -13.24 35.11 1.55
CA LEU A 43 -13.47 33.80 2.17
C LEU A 43 -14.90 33.76 2.70
N GLU A 44 -15.75 32.94 2.10
CA GLU A 44 -17.19 32.88 2.43
C GLU A 44 -17.58 31.46 2.84
N PRO A 45 -18.31 31.25 3.94
CA PRO A 45 -18.88 29.94 4.26
C PRO A 45 -19.84 29.45 3.16
N LEU A 46 -19.73 28.17 2.81
CA LEU A 46 -20.68 27.45 1.97
C LEU A 46 -22.00 27.29 2.74
N ALA A 47 -22.96 28.18 2.46
CA ALA A 47 -24.33 28.07 2.93
C ALA A 47 -25.29 27.84 1.74
N GLU A 48 -26.37 27.09 1.96
CA GLU A 48 -27.49 27.04 1.02
C GLU A 48 -28.09 28.45 0.94
N GLU A 49 -27.91 29.11 -0.21
CA GLU A 49 -28.44 30.41 -0.63
C GLU A 49 -28.86 31.40 0.48
N SER A 50 -28.14 32.51 0.65
CA SER A 50 -28.73 33.71 1.26
C SER A 50 -28.53 34.94 0.40
N ALA A 51 -29.65 35.60 0.17
CA ALA A 51 -29.87 36.71 -0.74
C ALA A 51 -29.78 38.06 0.00
N GLY A 52 -28.63 38.31 0.62
CA GLY A 52 -28.20 39.63 1.11
C GLY A 52 -27.15 40.26 0.18
N PRO A 53 -26.84 41.56 0.28
CA PRO A 53 -25.85 42.22 -0.57
C PRO A 53 -24.40 41.79 -0.28
N ALA A 54 -24.09 41.29 0.92
CA ALA A 54 -22.85 40.58 1.24
C ALA A 54 -23.15 39.47 2.27
N GLY A 55 -22.79 38.22 1.95
CA GLY A 55 -22.94 37.09 2.88
C GLY A 55 -21.95 37.15 4.05
N PRO A 56 -22.01 36.21 5.01
CA PRO A 56 -20.96 36.07 6.01
C PRO A 56 -19.63 35.84 5.28
N CYS A 57 -18.62 36.66 5.55
CA CYS A 57 -17.34 36.54 4.88
C CYS A 57 -16.19 37.12 5.70
N VAL A 58 -14.97 36.85 5.24
CA VAL A 58 -13.78 37.63 5.58
C VAL A 58 -13.14 38.08 4.26
N GLN A 59 -12.91 39.37 4.12
CA GLN A 59 -12.37 39.97 2.91
C GLN A 59 -10.99 40.57 3.15
N PHE A 60 -10.10 40.44 2.17
CA PHE A 60 -8.80 41.08 2.14
C PHE A 60 -8.70 42.00 0.93
N TYR A 61 -7.99 43.11 1.11
CA TYR A 61 -7.65 44.03 0.03
C TYR A 61 -6.26 44.62 0.23
N ALA A 62 -5.38 44.43 -0.75
CA ALA A 62 -4.01 44.95 -0.71
C ALA A 62 -3.91 46.31 -1.40
N TRP A 63 -3.20 47.25 -0.78
CA TRP A 63 -3.09 48.64 -1.21
C TRP A 63 -1.80 49.32 -0.72
N ASP A 64 -1.53 50.53 -1.23
CA ASP A 64 -0.45 51.44 -0.81
C ASP A 64 0.94 50.79 -0.65
N GLY A 65 1.36 49.98 -1.62
CA GLY A 65 2.72 49.46 -1.70
C GLY A 65 3.08 48.45 -0.61
N GLY A 66 2.10 47.71 -0.08
CA GLY A 66 2.33 46.62 0.89
C GLY A 66 1.49 46.69 2.16
N GLN A 67 0.39 47.45 2.18
CA GLN A 67 -0.65 47.33 3.21
C GLN A 67 -1.71 46.32 2.76
N VAL A 68 -2.27 45.59 3.71
CA VAL A 68 -3.43 44.72 3.50
C VAL A 68 -4.47 45.07 4.56
N ARG A 69 -5.67 45.35 4.07
CA ARG A 69 -6.87 45.47 4.91
C ARG A 69 -7.53 44.12 5.02
N VAL A 70 -7.91 43.72 6.23
CA VAL A 70 -8.88 42.64 6.47
C VAL A 70 -10.19 43.24 6.94
N GLU A 71 -11.31 42.76 6.40
CA GLU A 71 -12.65 43.21 6.75
C GLU A 71 -13.58 42.04 7.10
N VAL A 72 -14.41 42.26 8.11
CA VAL A 72 -15.48 41.33 8.53
C VAL A 72 -16.80 42.11 8.54
N PRO A 73 -17.85 41.64 7.82
CA PRO A 73 -19.11 42.35 7.70
C PRO A 73 -19.72 42.77 9.04
N SER A 74 -20.25 43.99 9.09
CA SER A 74 -21.06 44.47 10.20
C SER A 74 -22.54 44.11 10.01
N ASP A 75 -23.36 44.25 11.05
CA ASP A 75 -24.82 44.06 10.98
C ASP A 75 -25.53 44.94 9.95
N ALA A 76 -24.86 45.96 9.38
CA ALA A 76 -25.40 46.75 8.27
C ALA A 76 -25.35 46.01 6.92
N HIS A 77 -24.53 44.95 6.82
CA HIS A 77 -24.33 44.15 5.61
C HIS A 77 -24.93 42.74 5.72
N LEU A 78 -25.27 42.31 6.95
CA LEU A 78 -25.80 40.98 7.25
C LEU A 78 -27.32 40.98 7.29
N ASP A 79 -27.93 39.87 6.90
CA ASP A 79 -29.35 39.62 7.09
C ASP A 79 -29.72 39.51 8.58
N ASP A 80 -30.99 39.78 8.91
CA ASP A 80 -31.49 39.84 10.29
C ASP A 80 -31.27 38.53 11.08
N ASP A 81 -31.24 37.39 10.41
CA ASP A 81 -31.02 36.05 10.98
C ASP A 81 -29.52 35.73 11.22
N ARG A 82 -28.60 36.55 10.70
CA ARG A 82 -27.15 36.37 10.79
C ARG A 82 -26.42 37.53 11.49
N ARG A 83 -27.14 38.36 12.22
CA ARG A 83 -26.56 39.48 12.99
C ARG A 83 -25.57 39.01 14.05
N LEU A 84 -24.50 39.78 14.21
CA LEU A 84 -23.45 39.54 15.19
C LEU A 84 -23.99 39.70 16.60
N SER A 85 -23.78 38.67 17.43
CA SER A 85 -24.11 38.74 18.86
C SER A 85 -23.19 39.73 19.58
N THR A 86 -23.55 40.10 20.81
CA THR A 86 -22.67 40.93 21.65
C THR A 86 -21.32 40.27 21.91
N ALA A 87 -21.27 38.93 21.96
CA ALA A 87 -20.02 38.19 22.12
C ALA A 87 -19.15 38.25 20.86
N ASP A 88 -19.76 38.13 19.67
CA ASP A 88 -19.02 38.18 18.39
C ASP A 88 -18.38 39.55 18.17
N ARG A 89 -19.11 40.62 18.48
CA ARG A 89 -18.59 42.00 18.39
C ARG A 89 -17.41 42.21 19.34
N ALA A 90 -17.53 41.72 20.58
CA ALA A 90 -16.45 41.79 21.56
C ALA A 90 -15.21 41.01 21.09
N LEU A 91 -15.42 39.83 20.50
CA LEU A 91 -14.36 39.02 19.92
C LEU A 91 -13.66 39.73 18.76
N LEU A 92 -14.40 40.38 17.84
CA LEU A 92 -13.79 41.14 16.74
C LEU A 92 -12.90 42.28 17.26
N THR A 93 -13.34 42.99 18.29
CA THR A 93 -12.51 44.03 18.93
C THR A 93 -11.30 43.45 19.67
N GLU A 94 -11.44 42.31 20.34
CA GLU A 94 -10.33 41.61 21.01
C GLU A 94 -9.27 41.13 20.00
N LEU A 95 -9.72 40.67 18.83
CA LEU A 95 -8.86 40.31 17.71
C LEU A 95 -8.16 41.52 17.09
N GLY A 96 -8.51 42.74 17.49
CA GLY A 96 -7.89 43.99 17.06
C GLY A 96 -8.55 44.66 15.86
N LEU A 97 -9.73 44.18 15.41
CA LEU A 97 -10.50 44.89 14.39
C LEU A 97 -11.16 46.13 14.99
N GLN A 98 -11.10 47.21 14.24
CA GLN A 98 -11.75 48.47 14.54
C GLN A 98 -13.23 48.40 14.18
N GLU A 99 -14.07 49.07 14.97
CA GLU A 99 -15.50 49.18 14.68
C GLU A 99 -15.75 49.93 13.35
N PRO A 100 -16.86 49.65 12.66
CA PRO A 100 -17.28 50.40 11.49
C PRO A 100 -17.32 51.90 11.75
N THR A 101 -16.62 52.69 10.94
CA THR A 101 -16.54 54.15 11.11
C THR A 101 -17.53 54.91 10.25
N ARG A 102 -18.13 54.23 9.25
CA ARG A 102 -19.10 54.80 8.31
C ARG A 102 -20.23 53.83 7.97
N GLY A 103 -21.32 54.33 7.41
CA GLY A 103 -22.38 53.51 6.81
C GLY A 103 -22.01 52.95 5.43
N PRO A 104 -22.69 51.89 4.96
CA PRO A 104 -22.43 51.27 3.65
C PRO A 104 -22.59 52.26 2.48
N ASP A 105 -23.57 53.17 2.56
CA ASP A 105 -23.88 54.17 1.53
C ASP A 105 -23.15 55.51 1.73
N GLU A 106 -22.32 55.64 2.76
CA GLU A 106 -21.56 56.86 3.05
C GLU A 106 -20.26 56.92 2.23
N PRO A 107 -19.78 58.11 1.84
CA PRO A 107 -18.56 58.24 1.03
C PRO A 107 -17.32 57.71 1.76
N GLU A 108 -16.31 57.26 0.98
CA GLU A 108 -15.04 56.77 1.53
C GLU A 108 -14.28 57.88 2.27
N ASP A 109 -13.96 57.62 3.55
CA ASP A 109 -13.27 58.53 4.46
C ASP A 109 -11.93 57.95 4.98
N GLY A 110 -11.49 56.85 4.39
CA GLY A 110 -10.33 56.06 4.82
C GLY A 110 -10.66 54.95 5.82
N GLY A 111 -11.87 54.94 6.39
CA GLY A 111 -12.37 53.85 7.24
C GLY A 111 -13.16 52.79 6.46
N SER A 112 -13.98 52.01 7.17
CA SER A 112 -14.77 50.92 6.59
C SER A 112 -16.18 50.87 7.19
N PRO A 113 -17.20 50.45 6.41
CA PRO A 113 -18.52 50.16 6.94
C PRO A 113 -18.61 48.75 7.56
N ALA A 114 -17.53 47.97 7.46
CA ALA A 114 -17.30 46.69 8.11
C ALA A 114 -16.33 46.84 9.30
N TYR A 115 -16.19 45.78 10.12
CA TYR A 115 -15.08 45.71 11.07
C TYR A 115 -13.80 45.53 10.28
N TRP A 116 -12.76 46.30 10.58
CA TRP A 116 -11.58 46.34 9.72
C TRP A 116 -10.26 46.43 10.49
N MET A 117 -9.19 45.98 9.86
CA MET A 117 -7.84 46.13 10.37
C MET A 117 -6.86 46.28 9.19
N ASP A 118 -6.01 47.30 9.25
CA ASP A 118 -4.89 47.47 8.32
C ASP A 118 -3.58 46.99 8.95
N ARG A 119 -2.82 46.20 8.18
CA ARG A 119 -1.47 45.77 8.52
C ARG A 119 -0.58 45.70 7.28
N PRO A 120 0.75 45.88 7.44
CA PRO A 120 1.69 45.55 6.38
C PRO A 120 1.62 44.06 6.00
N THR A 121 1.90 43.71 4.74
CA THR A 121 1.96 42.31 4.25
C THR A 121 2.90 41.42 5.08
N GLY A 122 3.93 42.01 5.72
CA GLY A 122 4.84 41.29 6.63
C GLY A 122 4.20 40.79 7.93
N TRP A 123 2.97 41.19 8.24
CA TRP A 123 2.16 40.72 9.38
C TRP A 123 1.04 39.78 8.90
N SER A 124 1.23 39.11 7.76
CA SER A 124 0.22 38.24 7.15
C SER A 124 -0.25 37.09 8.06
N ASP A 125 0.62 36.55 8.92
CA ASP A 125 0.22 35.51 9.89
C ASP A 125 -0.78 36.02 10.93
N GLU A 126 -0.65 37.28 11.38
CA GLU A 126 -1.65 37.92 12.27
C GLU A 126 -2.99 38.03 11.54
N LEU A 127 -2.98 38.56 10.32
CA LEU A 127 -4.18 38.72 9.50
C LEU A 127 -4.86 37.36 9.22
N ALA A 128 -4.09 36.32 8.92
CA ALA A 128 -4.59 34.97 8.70
C ALA A 128 -5.15 34.36 9.99
N ALA A 129 -4.48 34.54 11.14
CA ALA A 129 -4.95 34.06 12.43
C ALA A 129 -6.27 34.71 12.85
N VAL A 130 -6.39 36.03 12.71
CA VAL A 130 -7.63 36.78 12.97
C VAL A 130 -8.76 36.26 12.10
N SER A 131 -8.49 36.04 10.81
CA SER A 131 -9.47 35.56 9.84
C SER A 131 -9.97 34.14 10.15
N VAL A 132 -9.05 33.22 10.47
CA VAL A 132 -9.41 31.85 10.87
C VAL A 132 -10.25 31.85 12.15
N ARG A 133 -9.92 32.69 13.13
CA ARG A 133 -10.73 32.82 14.35
C ARG A 133 -12.13 33.36 14.05
N ALA A 134 -12.25 34.40 13.23
CA ALA A 134 -13.55 34.91 12.80
C ALA A 134 -14.39 33.83 12.09
N LEU A 135 -13.79 33.08 11.15
CA LEU A 135 -14.48 32.00 10.42
C LEU A 135 -14.94 30.86 11.34
N ARG A 136 -14.14 30.47 12.33
CA ARG A 136 -14.46 29.36 13.22
C ARG A 136 -15.41 29.75 14.35
N GLU A 137 -15.15 30.87 15.01
CA GLU A 137 -15.82 31.23 16.26
C GLU A 137 -17.07 32.09 16.02
N ILE A 138 -17.07 32.94 14.99
CA ILE A 138 -18.21 33.83 14.67
C ILE A 138 -19.10 33.16 13.63
N TRP A 139 -18.51 32.72 12.51
CA TRP A 139 -19.26 32.11 11.41
C TRP A 139 -19.51 30.61 11.59
N GLY A 140 -18.95 29.99 12.63
CA GLY A 140 -19.22 28.59 12.99
C GLY A 140 -18.74 27.58 11.93
N VAL A 141 -17.76 27.94 11.09
CA VAL A 141 -17.27 27.08 10.02
C VAL A 141 -16.54 25.88 10.63
N PRO A 142 -17.01 24.63 10.43
CA PRO A 142 -16.43 23.48 11.10
C PRO A 142 -15.08 23.07 10.51
N HIS A 143 -14.88 23.25 9.20
CA HIS A 143 -13.67 22.85 8.47
C HIS A 143 -13.41 23.80 7.29
N PRO A 144 -12.15 24.11 6.92
CA PRO A 144 -11.85 25.07 5.85
C PRO A 144 -12.35 24.64 4.45
N LEU A 145 -12.64 23.34 4.25
CA LEU A 145 -13.30 22.85 3.02
C LEU A 145 -14.72 23.42 2.82
N PHE A 146 -15.34 23.94 3.88
CA PHE A 146 -16.64 24.60 3.80
C PHE A 146 -16.53 26.08 3.42
N LEU A 147 -15.40 26.52 2.86
CA LEU A 147 -15.20 27.88 2.39
C LEU A 147 -15.24 27.94 0.86
N ARG A 148 -16.07 28.83 0.33
CA ARG A 148 -15.92 29.38 -1.02
C ARG A 148 -14.84 30.46 -0.98
N ILE A 149 -13.96 30.42 -1.97
CA ILE A 149 -12.79 31.28 -2.06
C ILE A 149 -12.83 31.99 -3.39
N GLU A 150 -12.83 33.31 -3.36
CA GLU A 150 -12.83 34.14 -4.56
C GLU A 150 -11.67 35.14 -4.50
N THR A 151 -10.81 35.12 -5.51
CA THR A 151 -9.74 36.11 -5.68
C THR A 151 -10.09 37.06 -6.82
N PHE A 152 -9.86 38.35 -6.63
CA PHE A 152 -10.10 39.38 -7.64
C PHE A 152 -8.94 40.37 -7.69
N GLY A 153 -8.83 41.14 -8.78
CA GLY A 153 -7.74 42.11 -8.98
C GLY A 153 -7.04 41.96 -10.32
N PRO A 154 -5.86 42.59 -10.51
CA PRO A 154 -5.15 42.63 -11.79
C PRO A 154 -4.53 41.29 -12.23
N GLY A 155 -4.74 40.20 -11.48
CA GLY A 155 -4.28 38.85 -11.81
C GLY A 155 -2.77 38.66 -11.72
N ARG A 156 -2.10 39.43 -10.86
CA ARG A 156 -0.63 39.40 -10.68
C ARG A 156 -0.17 38.43 -9.59
N THR A 157 -1.08 38.05 -8.71
CA THR A 157 -0.90 37.04 -7.67
C THR A 157 -1.67 35.79 -8.07
N PRO A 158 -1.10 34.58 -7.94
CA PRO A 158 -1.81 33.34 -8.22
C PRO A 158 -3.10 33.25 -7.40
N ALA A 159 -4.13 32.60 -7.94
CA ALA A 159 -5.35 32.33 -7.18
C ALA A 159 -5.02 31.54 -5.90
N PHE A 160 -5.73 31.85 -4.82
CA PHE A 160 -5.51 31.19 -3.53
C PHE A 160 -6.04 29.76 -3.59
N GLU A 161 -5.16 28.78 -3.44
CA GLU A 161 -5.52 27.37 -3.33
C GLU A 161 -5.50 26.95 -1.84
N PRO A 162 -6.66 26.57 -1.26
CA PRO A 162 -6.76 26.27 0.18
C PRO A 162 -6.16 24.93 0.58
N LEU A 163 -6.11 24.00 -0.39
CA LEU A 163 -5.52 22.69 -0.24
C LEU A 163 -4.08 22.74 -0.77
N PRO A 164 -3.16 21.94 -0.23
CA PRO A 164 -1.88 21.79 -0.89
C PRO A 164 -2.16 21.21 -2.27
N THR A 165 -1.81 21.94 -3.33
CA THR A 165 -1.22 21.25 -4.47
C THR A 165 -0.05 20.49 -3.87
N VAL A 166 -0.20 19.16 -3.78
CA VAL A 166 0.89 18.28 -3.36
C VAL A 166 2.07 18.70 -4.22
N ARG A 167 3.05 19.39 -3.62
CA ARG A 167 4.29 19.73 -4.31
C ARG A 167 4.88 18.37 -4.63
N GLU A 168 4.74 17.95 -5.88
CA GLU A 168 5.28 16.70 -6.36
C GLU A 168 6.75 16.68 -5.94
N ALA A 169 7.05 15.86 -4.93
CA ALA A 169 8.35 15.21 -4.88
C ALA A 169 8.56 14.63 -6.29
N PRO A 170 9.79 14.69 -6.84
CA PRO A 170 10.05 14.36 -8.24
C PRO A 170 9.22 13.14 -8.65
N ALA A 171 8.30 13.38 -9.59
CA ALA A 171 7.17 12.51 -9.84
C ALA A 171 7.65 11.08 -10.05
N VAL A 172 7.24 10.18 -9.15
CA VAL A 172 6.99 8.80 -9.56
C VAL A 172 5.89 8.92 -10.61
N PRO A 173 6.12 8.54 -11.88
CA PRO A 173 5.23 8.86 -12.98
C PRO A 173 3.79 8.44 -12.65
N ALA A 174 2.84 9.38 -12.68
CA ALA A 174 1.43 9.10 -12.37
C ALA A 174 0.95 7.86 -13.14
N LEU A 175 0.24 6.97 -12.43
CA LEU A 175 -0.25 5.76 -13.10
C LEU A 175 -1.34 6.22 -14.07
N PRO A 176 -1.32 5.76 -15.33
CA PRO A 176 -2.36 6.08 -16.30
C PRO A 176 -3.76 5.76 -15.76
N VAL A 177 -4.74 6.60 -16.10
CA VAL A 177 -6.15 6.45 -15.65
C VAL A 177 -6.73 5.09 -16.07
N ALA A 178 -6.36 4.61 -17.25
CA ALA A 178 -6.63 3.28 -17.78
C ALA A 178 -5.60 2.96 -18.87
N VAL A 179 -5.15 1.72 -18.96
CA VAL A 179 -4.20 1.24 -19.97
C VAL A 179 -4.78 0.03 -20.66
N GLU A 180 -4.67 -0.03 -21.98
CA GLU A 180 -4.93 -1.26 -22.72
C GLU A 180 -3.64 -2.10 -22.72
N PRO A 181 -3.60 -3.26 -22.03
CA PRO A 181 -2.40 -4.09 -22.05
C PRO A 181 -2.16 -4.64 -23.45
N THR A 182 -0.90 -4.66 -23.87
CA THR A 182 -0.51 -5.17 -25.19
C THR A 182 -0.23 -6.68 -25.19
N GLY A 183 -0.29 -7.31 -24.02
CA GLY A 183 -0.01 -8.72 -23.77
C GLY A 183 0.14 -8.98 -22.27
N GLU A 184 0.35 -10.24 -21.91
CA GLU A 184 0.50 -10.68 -20.51
C GLU A 184 1.72 -10.05 -19.82
N GLU A 185 2.86 -9.97 -20.50
CA GLU A 185 4.07 -9.35 -19.95
C GLU A 185 3.86 -7.87 -19.59
N HIS A 186 3.22 -7.11 -20.48
CA HIS A 186 2.89 -5.71 -20.21
C HIS A 186 1.86 -5.59 -19.08
N LEU A 187 0.93 -6.55 -18.95
CA LEU A 187 0.03 -6.58 -17.81
C LEU A 187 0.78 -6.86 -16.49
N ARG A 188 1.77 -7.76 -16.49
CA ARG A 188 2.64 -8.01 -15.32
C ARG A 188 3.38 -6.76 -14.89
N GLU A 189 4.01 -6.05 -15.83
CA GLU A 189 4.69 -4.76 -15.57
C GLU A 189 3.73 -3.72 -14.96
N LEU A 190 2.49 -3.63 -15.49
CA LEU A 190 1.47 -2.70 -14.98
C LEU A 190 1.00 -3.06 -13.57
N VAL A 191 0.81 -4.35 -13.27
CA VAL A 191 0.45 -4.85 -11.94
C VAL A 191 1.59 -4.58 -10.96
N GLU A 192 2.82 -4.95 -11.31
CA GLU A 192 4.01 -4.76 -10.48
C GLU A 192 4.23 -3.27 -10.15
N ALA A 193 4.18 -2.38 -11.15
CA ALA A 193 4.30 -0.94 -10.94
C ALA A 193 3.19 -0.37 -10.05
N THR A 194 1.99 -0.94 -10.13
CA THR A 194 0.84 -0.53 -9.30
C THR A 194 1.01 -1.00 -7.85
N VAL A 195 1.43 -2.24 -7.64
CA VAL A 195 1.70 -2.81 -6.30
C VAL A 195 2.89 -2.10 -5.64
N GLN A 196 3.97 -1.88 -6.39
CA GLN A 196 5.17 -1.18 -5.91
C GLN A 196 4.83 0.21 -5.38
N ARG A 197 3.90 0.93 -6.02
CA ARG A 197 3.47 2.24 -5.52
C ARG A 197 2.82 2.17 -4.14
N ARG A 198 2.05 1.11 -3.87
CA ARG A 198 1.33 0.95 -2.61
C ARG A 198 2.27 0.55 -1.47
N ILE A 199 3.20 -0.35 -1.75
CA ILE A 199 4.02 -1.03 -0.73
C ILE A 199 5.45 -0.47 -0.68
N GLY A 200 5.85 0.36 -1.65
CA GLY A 200 7.20 0.92 -1.79
C GLY A 200 8.15 0.01 -2.59
N SER A 201 8.00 -1.31 -2.44
CA SER A 201 8.67 -2.35 -3.23
C SER A 201 7.67 -3.47 -3.53
N ALA A 202 7.51 -3.84 -4.80
CA ALA A 202 6.77 -5.05 -5.15
C ALA A 202 7.70 -6.26 -4.95
N PRO A 203 7.23 -7.34 -4.30
CA PRO A 203 7.91 -8.63 -4.35
C PRO A 203 8.07 -9.11 -5.80
N PRO A 204 9.11 -9.91 -6.11
CA PRO A 204 9.23 -10.52 -7.43
C PRO A 204 8.04 -11.44 -7.69
N TRP A 205 7.69 -11.60 -8.96
CA TRP A 205 6.82 -12.70 -9.41
C TRP A 205 7.49 -14.03 -9.06
N ASP A 206 6.72 -14.97 -8.54
CA ASP A 206 7.17 -16.34 -8.31
C ASP A 206 7.06 -17.21 -9.58
N ASP A 207 7.44 -18.48 -9.44
CA ASP A 207 7.41 -19.46 -10.53
C ASP A 207 5.98 -19.80 -11.00
N ASP A 208 4.97 -19.54 -10.15
CA ASP A 208 3.54 -19.78 -10.42
C ASP A 208 2.87 -18.58 -11.11
N GLY A 209 3.57 -17.45 -11.19
CA GLY A 209 3.13 -16.28 -11.92
C GLY A 209 2.23 -15.37 -11.08
N ASP A 210 2.51 -15.27 -9.79
CA ASP A 210 1.84 -14.38 -8.86
C ASP A 210 2.81 -13.60 -7.95
N ILE A 211 2.29 -12.49 -7.41
CA ILE A 211 2.97 -11.67 -6.42
C ILE A 211 2.36 -11.99 -5.06
N VAL A 212 3.18 -12.45 -4.13
CA VAL A 212 2.76 -12.77 -2.76
C VAL A 212 2.85 -11.55 -1.85
N LEU A 213 1.72 -11.12 -1.31
CA LEU A 213 1.61 -10.02 -0.36
C LEU A 213 1.18 -10.52 1.03
N ARG A 214 1.68 -9.90 2.10
CA ARG A 214 1.26 -10.21 3.47
C ARG A 214 0.33 -9.12 3.99
N VAL A 215 -0.87 -9.51 4.42
CA VAL A 215 -1.89 -8.59 4.95
C VAL A 215 -2.55 -9.20 6.18
N ALA A 216 -2.41 -8.55 7.34
CA ALA A 216 -2.96 -9.02 8.62
C ALA A 216 -2.60 -10.49 8.95
N GLY A 217 -1.36 -10.90 8.65
CA GLY A 217 -0.86 -12.26 8.86
C GLY A 217 -1.38 -13.31 7.89
N VAL A 218 -2.12 -12.90 6.84
CA VAL A 218 -2.63 -13.80 5.78
C VAL A 218 -1.92 -13.51 4.48
N LEU A 219 -1.60 -14.57 3.72
CA LEU A 219 -1.05 -14.45 2.37
C LEU A 219 -2.14 -14.06 1.37
N LEU A 220 -1.82 -13.04 0.58
CA LEU A 220 -2.63 -12.54 -0.52
C LEU A 220 -1.81 -12.66 -1.80
N PHE A 221 -2.25 -13.54 -2.68
CA PHE A 221 -1.66 -13.79 -3.98
C PHE A 221 -2.30 -12.85 -5.02
N VAL A 222 -1.46 -12.21 -5.84
CA VAL A 222 -1.90 -11.32 -6.93
C VAL A 222 -1.34 -11.88 -8.24
N GLY A 223 -2.18 -12.53 -9.02
CA GLY A 223 -1.79 -13.20 -10.27
C GLY A 223 -2.57 -12.69 -11.48
N ILE A 224 -2.22 -13.24 -12.65
CA ILE A 224 -3.00 -13.03 -13.88
C ILE A 224 -3.84 -14.28 -14.13
N GLY A 225 -5.15 -14.07 -14.33
CA GLY A 225 -6.08 -15.16 -14.59
C GLY A 225 -5.79 -15.90 -15.89
N GLN A 226 -5.96 -17.23 -15.88
CA GLN A 226 -5.82 -18.10 -17.04
C GLN A 226 -6.75 -17.61 -18.17
N GLY A 227 -6.17 -17.12 -19.29
CA GLY A 227 -6.92 -16.51 -20.39
C GLY A 227 -6.86 -14.97 -20.47
N SER A 228 -5.92 -14.34 -19.75
CA SER A 228 -5.44 -12.94 -19.83
C SER A 228 -6.46 -11.82 -19.58
N GLY A 229 -7.71 -12.14 -19.28
CA GLY A 229 -8.79 -11.16 -19.10
C GLY A 229 -8.93 -10.56 -17.70
N THR A 230 -8.26 -11.14 -16.69
CA THR A 230 -8.39 -10.70 -15.30
C THR A 230 -7.05 -10.64 -14.55
N VAL A 231 -6.97 -9.73 -13.58
CA VAL A 231 -6.01 -9.75 -12.48
C VAL A 231 -6.74 -10.30 -11.27
N ASP A 232 -6.21 -11.37 -10.70
CA ASP A 232 -6.87 -12.14 -9.66
C ASP A 232 -6.16 -11.91 -8.32
N LEU A 233 -6.94 -11.52 -7.32
CA LEU A 233 -6.50 -11.44 -5.94
C LEU A 233 -7.07 -12.65 -5.22
N PHE A 234 -6.23 -13.47 -4.64
CA PHE A 234 -6.62 -14.72 -4.01
C PHE A 234 -5.98 -14.83 -2.63
N ALA A 235 -6.78 -15.12 -1.60
CA ALA A 235 -6.27 -15.41 -0.26
C ALA A 235 -6.95 -16.66 0.30
N PRO A 236 -6.19 -17.74 0.56
CA PRO A 236 -6.68 -18.86 1.33
C PRO A 236 -6.80 -18.46 2.81
N ILE A 237 -7.98 -18.65 3.42
CA ILE A 237 -8.28 -18.11 4.76
C ILE A 237 -8.53 -19.17 5.82
N VAL A 238 -9.07 -20.33 5.47
CA VAL A 238 -9.38 -21.42 6.41
C VAL A 238 -9.05 -22.77 5.79
N HIS A 239 -8.47 -23.69 6.57
CA HIS A 239 -8.20 -25.07 6.16
C HIS A 239 -8.76 -26.10 7.17
N THR A 240 -8.70 -27.38 6.80
CA THR A 240 -9.07 -28.53 7.65
C THR A 240 -10.51 -28.45 8.18
N ILE A 241 -11.44 -28.05 7.30
CA ILE A 241 -12.85 -27.90 7.64
C ILE A 241 -13.51 -29.27 7.81
N THR A 242 -13.92 -29.56 9.05
CA THR A 242 -14.60 -30.82 9.40
C THR A 242 -16.11 -30.81 9.07
N GLY A 243 -16.72 -29.62 8.94
CA GLY A 243 -18.17 -29.42 8.78
C GLY A 243 -18.60 -28.77 7.47
N ARG A 244 -18.34 -29.41 6.31
CA ARG A 244 -18.60 -28.83 4.97
C ARG A 244 -19.98 -28.23 4.75
N THR A 245 -21.05 -28.87 5.24
CA THR A 245 -22.42 -28.33 5.07
C THR A 245 -22.60 -27.00 5.79
N ARG A 246 -22.10 -26.90 7.03
CA ARG A 246 -22.12 -25.66 7.80
C ARG A 246 -21.23 -24.61 7.16
N ALA A 247 -20.05 -24.99 6.70
CA ALA A 247 -19.15 -24.08 6.01
C ALA A 247 -19.76 -23.50 4.73
N ALA A 248 -20.49 -24.31 3.95
CA ALA A 248 -21.20 -23.85 2.76
C ALA A 248 -22.29 -22.79 3.08
N GLU A 249 -23.03 -22.96 4.18
CA GLU A 249 -23.99 -21.94 4.65
C GLU A 249 -23.28 -20.62 5.00
N VAL A 250 -22.19 -20.71 5.75
CA VAL A 250 -21.41 -19.52 6.16
C VAL A 250 -20.79 -18.83 4.94
N VAL A 251 -20.26 -19.59 3.98
CA VAL A 251 -19.74 -19.06 2.71
C VAL A 251 -20.85 -18.36 1.89
N ALA A 252 -22.07 -18.89 1.88
CA ALA A 252 -23.20 -18.22 1.25
C ALA A 252 -23.56 -16.90 1.96
N ASP A 253 -23.46 -16.85 3.28
CA ASP A 253 -23.70 -15.63 4.07
C ASP A 253 -22.59 -14.59 3.84
N LEU A 254 -21.33 -15.01 3.73
CA LEU A 254 -20.19 -14.14 3.44
C LEU A 254 -20.31 -13.51 2.05
N ASN A 255 -20.65 -14.30 1.04
CA ASN A 255 -20.89 -13.80 -0.32
C ASN A 255 -22.05 -12.77 -0.37
N ARG A 256 -23.04 -12.84 0.53
CA ARG A 256 -24.10 -11.81 0.63
C ARG A 256 -23.65 -10.55 1.35
N ARG A 257 -22.79 -10.68 2.35
CA ARG A 257 -22.29 -9.56 3.17
C ARG A 257 -21.20 -8.76 2.47
N TRP A 258 -20.42 -9.42 1.62
CA TRP A 258 -19.32 -8.84 0.85
C TRP A 258 -19.55 -9.06 -0.65
N PRO A 259 -20.43 -8.27 -1.30
CA PRO A 259 -20.86 -8.53 -2.68
C PRO A 259 -19.74 -8.50 -3.73
N HIS A 260 -18.61 -7.87 -3.40
CA HIS A 260 -17.47 -7.74 -4.30
C HIS A 260 -16.43 -8.84 -4.11
N LEU A 261 -16.48 -9.59 -3.00
CA LEU A 261 -15.56 -10.68 -2.70
C LEU A 261 -16.26 -12.00 -2.96
N LYS A 262 -15.52 -12.95 -3.56
CA LYS A 262 -16.02 -14.28 -3.83
C LYS A 262 -15.40 -15.27 -2.86
N PHE A 263 -16.24 -15.84 -1.99
CA PHE A 263 -15.84 -16.94 -1.11
C PHE A 263 -16.12 -18.26 -1.80
N VAL A 264 -15.09 -19.09 -1.87
CA VAL A 264 -15.15 -20.44 -2.44
C VAL A 264 -14.76 -21.46 -1.37
N LEU A 265 -15.57 -22.52 -1.26
CA LEU A 265 -15.25 -23.70 -0.49
C LEU A 265 -14.81 -24.76 -1.49
N VAL A 266 -13.51 -25.06 -1.53
CA VAL A 266 -12.94 -26.14 -2.34
C VAL A 266 -12.42 -27.17 -1.37
N GLU A 267 -12.96 -28.37 -1.50
CA GLU A 267 -12.68 -29.44 -0.55
C GLU A 267 -12.87 -29.00 0.92
N ASP A 268 -11.84 -29.10 1.73
CA ASP A 268 -11.84 -28.74 3.16
C ASP A 268 -11.24 -27.35 3.42
N ARG A 269 -11.13 -26.50 2.39
CA ARG A 269 -10.52 -25.17 2.46
C ARG A 269 -11.48 -24.09 1.98
N VAL A 270 -11.43 -22.93 2.64
CA VAL A 270 -12.11 -21.72 2.17
C VAL A 270 -11.06 -20.71 1.76
N ALA A 271 -11.28 -20.15 0.58
CA ALA A 271 -10.52 -19.02 0.07
C ALA A 271 -11.45 -17.88 -0.32
N VAL A 272 -10.89 -16.67 -0.33
CA VAL A 272 -11.52 -15.48 -0.87
C VAL A 272 -10.80 -15.06 -2.14
N ALA A 273 -11.57 -14.72 -3.16
CA ALA A 273 -11.07 -14.26 -4.45
C ALA A 273 -11.74 -12.95 -4.86
N LEU A 274 -11.00 -12.11 -5.57
CA LEU A 274 -11.50 -10.93 -6.27
C LEU A 274 -10.88 -10.90 -7.67
N HIS A 275 -11.73 -10.92 -8.70
CA HIS A 275 -11.31 -10.88 -10.09
C HIS A 275 -11.53 -9.46 -10.65
N LEU A 276 -10.46 -8.85 -11.15
CA LEU A 276 -10.48 -7.51 -11.72
C LEU A 276 -10.29 -7.59 -13.23
N PRO A 277 -11.13 -6.96 -14.06
CA PRO A 277 -10.89 -6.89 -15.50
C PRO A 277 -9.53 -6.25 -15.81
N SER A 278 -8.74 -6.89 -16.68
CA SER A 278 -7.41 -6.43 -17.09
C SER A 278 -7.44 -5.60 -18.38
N SER A 279 -8.56 -5.53 -19.09
CA SER A 279 -8.70 -4.81 -20.38
C SER A 279 -9.99 -3.95 -20.37
N PRO A 280 -9.88 -2.62 -20.19
CA PRO A 280 -8.64 -1.89 -19.88
C PRO A 280 -8.20 -2.10 -18.43
N PHE A 281 -6.89 -2.17 -18.19
CA PHE A 281 -6.31 -2.23 -16.86
C PHE A 281 -6.39 -0.85 -16.22
N VAL A 282 -7.05 -0.77 -15.08
CA VAL A 282 -7.19 0.46 -14.30
C VAL A 282 -6.44 0.27 -12.98
N PRO A 283 -5.26 0.91 -12.82
CA PRO A 283 -4.45 0.77 -11.61
C PRO A 283 -5.21 1.10 -10.32
N ALA A 284 -6.11 2.08 -10.37
CA ALA A 284 -6.96 2.45 -9.24
C ALA A 284 -7.91 1.31 -8.80
N HIS A 285 -8.35 0.44 -9.72
CA HIS A 285 -9.19 -0.72 -9.39
C HIS A 285 -8.39 -1.80 -8.66
N LEU A 286 -7.13 -2.03 -9.05
CA LEU A 286 -6.24 -2.94 -8.33
C LEU A 286 -5.98 -2.44 -6.91
N LEU A 287 -5.63 -1.16 -6.75
CA LEU A 287 -5.45 -0.57 -5.42
C LEU A 287 -6.72 -0.65 -4.57
N SER A 288 -7.88 -0.33 -5.14
CA SER A 288 -9.17 -0.44 -4.45
C SER A 288 -9.57 -1.90 -4.15
N GLY A 289 -9.07 -2.86 -4.92
CA GLY A 289 -9.26 -4.29 -4.70
C GLY A 289 -8.41 -4.78 -3.53
N LEU A 290 -7.14 -4.37 -3.50
CA LEU A 290 -6.22 -4.61 -2.40
C LEU A 290 -6.75 -4.01 -1.09
N ASP A 291 -7.25 -2.77 -1.10
CA ASP A 291 -7.83 -2.13 0.08
C ASP A 291 -9.05 -2.90 0.62
N ARG A 292 -9.95 -3.38 -0.26
CA ARG A 292 -11.11 -4.20 0.14
C ARG A 292 -10.71 -5.56 0.71
N MET A 293 -9.70 -6.18 0.11
CA MET A 293 -9.18 -7.44 0.59
C MET A 293 -8.54 -7.26 1.97
N ALA A 294 -7.76 -6.20 2.16
CA ALA A 294 -7.16 -5.85 3.45
C ALA A 294 -8.21 -5.59 4.52
N GLU A 295 -9.23 -4.77 4.22
CA GLU A 295 -10.34 -4.51 5.15
C GLU A 295 -11.00 -5.82 5.59
N PHE A 296 -11.25 -6.75 4.67
CA PHE A 296 -11.82 -8.06 5.02
C PHE A 296 -10.85 -8.91 5.86
N LEU A 297 -9.59 -9.05 5.44
CA LEU A 297 -8.59 -9.88 6.11
C LEU A 297 -8.31 -9.39 7.55
N GLU A 298 -8.33 -8.08 7.78
CA GLU A 298 -8.21 -7.48 9.11
C GLU A 298 -9.38 -7.85 10.05
N THR A 299 -10.55 -8.23 9.52
CA THR A 299 -11.70 -8.69 10.33
C THR A 299 -11.62 -10.17 10.72
N LEU A 300 -10.64 -10.93 10.21
CA LEU A 300 -10.53 -12.35 10.52
C LEU A 300 -10.02 -12.55 11.95
N GLU A 301 -10.80 -13.24 12.77
CA GLU A 301 -10.43 -13.62 14.13
C GLU A 301 -10.48 -15.15 14.30
N VAL A 302 -9.87 -15.70 15.35
CA VAL A 302 -9.85 -17.16 15.60
C VAL A 302 -11.27 -17.74 15.73
N GLU A 303 -12.22 -16.94 16.25
CA GLU A 303 -13.64 -17.32 16.31
C GLU A 303 -14.26 -17.53 14.91
N PHE A 304 -13.77 -16.84 13.88
CA PHE A 304 -14.25 -16.99 12.50
C PHE A 304 -13.96 -18.38 11.94
N ALA A 305 -12.73 -18.88 12.08
CA ALA A 305 -12.38 -20.23 11.64
C ALA A 305 -13.11 -21.30 12.46
N THR A 306 -13.26 -21.07 13.76
CA THR A 306 -14.07 -21.93 14.63
C THR A 306 -15.53 -22.02 14.16
N HIS A 307 -16.10 -20.90 13.70
CA HIS A 307 -17.45 -20.85 13.15
C HIS A 307 -17.61 -21.62 11.83
N LEU A 308 -16.54 -21.69 11.03
CA LEU A 308 -16.44 -22.49 9.81
C LEU A 308 -16.10 -23.96 10.10
N GLY A 309 -15.68 -24.30 11.32
CA GLY A 309 -15.28 -25.64 11.73
C GLY A 309 -13.90 -26.07 11.22
N GLY A 310 -12.99 -25.10 11.04
CA GLY A 310 -11.60 -25.29 10.62
C GLY A 310 -10.65 -24.35 11.34
N GLU A 311 -9.43 -24.21 10.82
CA GLU A 311 -8.35 -23.38 11.37
C GLU A 311 -7.99 -22.26 10.39
N LEU A 312 -7.62 -21.08 10.92
CA LEU A 312 -7.20 -19.95 10.07
C LEU A 312 -5.87 -20.30 9.41
N LEU A 313 -5.80 -20.12 8.09
CA LEU A 313 -4.54 -20.19 7.37
C LEU A 313 -3.80 -18.86 7.52
N ARG A 314 -3.18 -18.67 8.68
CA ARG A 314 -2.17 -17.65 8.89
C ARG A 314 -0.81 -18.32 8.79
N GLU A 315 0.03 -17.85 7.88
CA GLU A 315 1.45 -18.01 8.16
C GLU A 315 1.77 -17.16 9.38
N PRO A 316 2.61 -17.63 10.31
CA PRO A 316 3.02 -16.81 11.43
C PRO A 316 3.48 -15.44 10.91
N ASP A 317 2.99 -14.39 11.54
CA ASP A 317 3.58 -13.08 11.39
C ASP A 317 5.07 -13.23 11.71
N HIS A 318 5.96 -12.91 10.76
CA HIS A 318 7.19 -12.23 11.14
C HIS A 318 6.75 -10.89 11.74
N VAL A 319 6.35 -10.95 13.01
CA VAL A 319 6.41 -9.79 13.88
C VAL A 319 7.89 -9.42 13.85
N CYS A 320 8.22 -8.15 13.64
CA CYS A 320 9.34 -7.62 14.41
C CYS A 320 8.95 -7.71 15.89
N ALA A 321 8.92 -8.92 16.44
CA ALA A 321 9.17 -9.11 17.84
C ALA A 321 10.59 -8.57 18.06
N PRO A 322 10.91 -8.02 19.24
CA PRO A 322 12.29 -8.15 19.67
C PRO A 322 12.60 -9.66 19.63
N ASP A 323 13.38 -10.11 18.64
CA ASP A 323 13.90 -11.47 18.47
C ASP A 323 13.07 -12.59 19.14
N ASP A 324 11.91 -12.91 18.58
CA ASP A 324 11.18 -14.17 18.87
C ASP A 324 10.75 -14.82 17.53
N ASP A 325 11.66 -14.81 16.55
CA ASP A 325 11.82 -15.94 15.63
C ASP A 325 12.86 -16.87 16.31
N GLU A 326 12.42 -17.61 17.32
CA GLU A 326 13.08 -18.89 17.57
C GLU A 326 12.25 -19.90 16.78
N ASP A 327 12.71 -20.22 15.56
CA ASP A 327 12.80 -21.63 15.19
C ASP A 327 13.15 -22.39 16.48
N PRO A 328 12.43 -23.47 16.84
CA PRO A 328 12.73 -24.19 18.07
C PRO A 328 14.25 -24.35 18.13
N PRO A 329 14.90 -23.82 19.19
CA PRO A 329 16.32 -23.49 19.16
C PRO A 329 17.03 -24.66 18.54
N TRP A 330 17.79 -24.40 17.46
CA TRP A 330 18.40 -25.43 16.63
C TRP A 330 18.84 -26.60 17.53
N THR A 331 18.24 -27.78 17.32
CA THR A 331 18.52 -28.94 18.16
C THR A 331 19.30 -29.97 17.34
N PRO A 332 20.12 -30.82 17.99
CA PRO A 332 20.72 -31.98 17.34
C PRO A 332 19.70 -32.91 16.64
N GLU A 333 18.43 -32.88 17.05
CA GLU A 333 17.35 -33.69 16.46
C GLU A 333 16.82 -33.10 15.15
N SER A 334 17.00 -31.79 14.90
CA SER A 334 16.58 -31.08 13.67
C SER A 334 17.25 -31.64 12.40
N GLU A 335 18.36 -32.36 12.56
CA GLU A 335 19.06 -33.03 11.46
C GLU A 335 18.22 -34.16 10.82
N GLY A 336 17.29 -34.77 11.57
CA GLY A 336 16.44 -35.85 11.09
C GLY A 336 15.35 -35.42 10.09
N ASP A 337 15.03 -34.13 10.06
CA ASP A 337 13.98 -33.54 9.22
C ASP A 337 14.50 -33.05 7.85
N LEU A 338 15.82 -33.14 7.62
CA LEU A 338 16.46 -32.68 6.40
C LEU A 338 16.20 -33.63 5.21
N PRO A 339 16.21 -33.11 3.97
CA PRO A 339 16.07 -33.93 2.77
C PRO A 339 17.09 -35.06 2.71
N LEU A 340 16.64 -36.28 2.36
CA LEU A 340 17.51 -37.47 2.28
C LEU A 340 18.70 -37.28 1.32
N ALA A 341 18.52 -36.51 0.25
CA ALA A 341 19.58 -36.17 -0.70
C ALA A 341 20.70 -35.33 -0.05
N LEU A 342 20.31 -34.35 0.78
CA LEU A 342 21.25 -33.52 1.54
C LEU A 342 21.97 -34.34 2.63
N LEU A 343 21.24 -35.19 3.35
CA LEU A 343 21.83 -36.08 4.35
C LEU A 343 22.83 -37.06 3.73
N ALA A 344 22.51 -37.61 2.56
CA ALA A 344 23.43 -38.47 1.81
C ALA A 344 24.69 -37.70 1.36
N LEU A 345 24.58 -36.42 1.02
CA LEU A 345 25.71 -35.57 0.68
C LEU A 345 26.60 -35.29 1.90
N ARG A 346 26.00 -34.98 3.05
CA ARG A 346 26.71 -34.83 4.33
C ARG A 346 27.41 -36.13 4.72
N ASP A 347 26.77 -37.28 4.50
CA ASP A 347 27.32 -38.59 4.86
C ASP A 347 28.67 -38.90 4.19
N PHE A 348 28.94 -38.32 3.02
CA PHE A 348 30.26 -38.43 2.39
C PHE A 348 31.38 -37.73 3.17
N HIS A 349 31.05 -36.72 3.97
CA HIS A 349 32.01 -35.96 4.78
C HIS A 349 32.12 -36.46 6.22
N LEU A 350 31.36 -37.52 6.60
CA LEU A 350 31.51 -38.18 7.89
C LEU A 350 32.97 -38.64 8.05
N HIS A 351 33.62 -38.17 9.11
CA HIS A 351 35.03 -38.44 9.43
C HIS A 351 36.10 -37.72 8.57
N GLY A 352 35.74 -36.62 7.89
CA GLY A 352 36.68 -35.70 7.24
C GLY A 352 36.61 -35.66 5.71
N GLU A 353 37.51 -34.90 5.08
CA GLU A 353 37.48 -34.58 3.64
C GLU A 353 37.50 -35.82 2.75
N VAL A 354 36.33 -36.16 2.19
CA VAL A 354 36.22 -37.01 0.99
C VAL A 354 35.98 -36.08 -0.19
N GLU A 355 36.88 -36.12 -1.18
CA GLU A 355 36.73 -35.31 -2.39
C GLU A 355 35.60 -35.90 -3.26
N ILE A 356 34.44 -35.24 -3.25
CA ILE A 356 33.29 -35.61 -4.08
C ILE A 356 33.42 -34.92 -5.44
N GLN A 357 33.17 -35.65 -6.53
CA GLN A 357 33.15 -35.04 -7.84
C GLN A 357 32.02 -34.01 -7.94
N VAL A 358 32.34 -32.80 -8.38
CA VAL A 358 31.37 -31.70 -8.52
C VAL A 358 30.14 -32.07 -9.35
N LYS A 359 30.31 -32.93 -10.37
CA LYS A 359 29.19 -33.45 -11.19
C LYS A 359 28.26 -34.37 -10.41
N THR A 360 28.78 -35.12 -9.44
CA THR A 360 28.00 -35.97 -8.56
C THR A 360 27.19 -35.12 -7.59
N VAL A 361 27.77 -34.05 -7.05
CA VAL A 361 27.06 -33.09 -6.18
C VAL A 361 25.96 -32.36 -6.96
N ALA A 362 26.27 -31.89 -8.18
CA ALA A 362 25.27 -31.26 -9.04
C ALA A 362 24.11 -32.22 -9.37
N ALA A 363 24.41 -33.50 -9.61
CA ALA A 363 23.38 -34.51 -9.85
C ALA A 363 22.55 -34.90 -8.62
N ILE A 364 23.03 -34.63 -7.40
CA ILE A 364 22.27 -34.86 -6.15
C ILE A 364 21.16 -33.81 -5.96
N GLY A 365 21.39 -32.58 -6.43
CA GLY A 365 20.34 -31.55 -6.53
C GLY A 365 19.83 -31.42 -7.96
N ASP A 366 19.59 -32.55 -8.64
CA ASP A 366 18.98 -32.68 -9.97
C ASP A 366 19.55 -31.79 -11.10
N ASN A 367 20.77 -31.26 -10.94
CA ASN A 367 21.41 -30.23 -11.77
C ASN A 367 20.63 -28.90 -11.80
N GLU A 368 19.82 -28.64 -10.78
CA GLU A 368 19.04 -27.42 -10.61
C GLU A 368 19.73 -26.46 -9.62
N PRO A 369 20.09 -25.23 -10.04
CA PRO A 369 20.75 -24.27 -9.16
C PRO A 369 19.92 -23.86 -7.94
N SER A 370 18.61 -23.75 -8.08
CA SER A 370 17.64 -23.44 -7.00
C SER A 370 17.64 -24.52 -5.91
N GLU A 371 17.67 -25.80 -6.29
CA GLU A 371 17.71 -26.92 -5.34
C GLU A 371 19.03 -26.95 -4.56
N LEU A 372 20.16 -26.74 -5.25
CA LEU A 372 21.47 -26.65 -4.61
C LEU A 372 21.58 -25.43 -3.67
N GLN A 373 20.95 -24.30 -4.02
CA GLN A 373 20.87 -23.13 -3.14
C GLN A 373 20.04 -23.42 -1.88
N ARG A 374 18.91 -24.12 -2.02
CA ARG A 374 18.11 -24.57 -0.88
C ARG A 374 18.91 -25.49 0.04
N PHE A 375 19.64 -26.45 -0.53
CA PHE A 375 20.51 -27.34 0.25
C PHE A 375 21.65 -26.59 0.95
N LEU A 376 22.19 -25.57 0.30
CA LEU A 376 23.23 -24.72 0.88
C LEU A 376 22.70 -23.93 2.08
N ALA A 377 21.48 -23.37 1.98
CA ALA A 377 20.85 -22.66 3.09
C ALA A 377 20.68 -23.56 4.33
N MET A 378 20.11 -24.76 4.15
CA MET A 378 19.96 -25.74 5.24
C MET A 378 21.31 -26.20 5.82
N THR A 379 22.35 -26.29 4.98
CA THR A 379 23.70 -26.65 5.43
C THR A 379 24.32 -25.58 6.33
N VAL A 380 24.16 -24.30 5.96
CA VAL A 380 24.69 -23.18 6.75
C VAL A 380 24.02 -23.11 8.12
N GLU A 381 22.71 -23.31 8.18
CA GLU A 381 21.95 -23.37 9.42
C GLU A 381 22.47 -24.48 10.35
N GLN A 382 22.66 -25.69 9.82
CA GLN A 382 23.21 -26.82 10.59
C GLN A 382 24.64 -26.57 11.08
N GLN A 383 25.49 -25.95 10.26
CA GLN A 383 26.86 -25.62 10.66
C GLN A 383 26.86 -24.67 11.86
N VAL A 384 26.12 -23.56 11.77
CA VAL A 384 26.04 -22.55 12.83
C VAL A 384 25.49 -23.15 14.12
N GLY A 385 24.48 -24.01 14.00
CA GLY A 385 23.92 -24.74 15.13
C GLY A 385 24.94 -25.59 15.89
N TRP A 386 25.68 -26.44 15.18
CA TRP A 386 26.72 -27.28 15.80
C TRP A 386 27.88 -26.46 16.40
N GLU A 387 28.26 -25.34 15.79
CA GLU A 387 29.27 -24.41 16.35
C GLU A 387 28.79 -23.78 17.68
N CYS A 388 27.52 -23.38 17.75
CA CYS A 388 26.92 -22.86 18.99
C CYS A 388 26.90 -23.92 20.10
N GLU A 389 26.50 -25.16 19.78
CA GLU A 389 26.50 -26.27 20.74
C GLU A 389 27.92 -26.62 21.24
N ALA A 390 28.94 -26.53 20.39
CA ALA A 390 30.33 -26.73 20.80
C ALA A 390 30.76 -25.69 21.85
N LEU A 391 30.39 -24.42 21.65
CA LEU A 391 30.65 -23.34 22.59
C LEU A 391 29.93 -23.53 23.93
N GLU A 392 28.68 -24.01 23.92
CA GLU A 392 27.93 -24.32 25.14
C GLU A 392 28.55 -25.46 25.94
N ARG A 393 28.98 -26.54 25.26
CA ARG A 393 29.67 -27.68 25.89
C ARG A 393 31.04 -27.30 26.45
N ALA A 394 31.78 -26.45 25.75
CA ALA A 394 33.02 -25.86 26.25
C ALA A 394 32.78 -25.04 27.53
N ALA A 395 31.71 -24.24 27.58
CA ALA A 395 31.34 -23.47 28.76
C ALA A 395 30.92 -24.36 29.95
N ALA A 396 30.33 -25.53 29.68
CA ALA A 396 29.99 -26.54 30.68
C ALA A 396 31.19 -27.39 31.14
N GLY A 397 32.34 -27.31 30.46
CA GLY A 397 33.54 -28.10 30.76
C GLY A 397 33.47 -29.55 30.29
N ASP A 398 32.66 -29.83 29.25
CA ASP A 398 32.54 -31.12 28.59
C ASP A 398 33.42 -31.15 27.32
N ASP A 399 34.71 -31.45 27.51
CA ASP A 399 35.71 -31.46 26.44
C ASP A 399 35.38 -32.52 25.35
N ASP A 400 34.90 -33.70 25.75
CA ASP A 400 34.53 -34.78 24.83
C ASP A 400 33.29 -34.40 23.98
N GLY A 401 32.31 -33.73 24.59
CA GLY A 401 31.12 -33.23 23.91
C GLY A 401 31.39 -32.06 22.96
N MET A 402 32.34 -31.19 23.30
CA MET A 402 32.82 -30.11 22.43
C MET A 402 33.50 -30.68 21.18
N GLU A 403 34.43 -31.63 21.34
CA GLU A 403 35.10 -32.28 20.18
C GLU A 403 34.10 -32.97 19.24
N ALA A 404 33.06 -33.59 19.81
CA ALA A 404 31.99 -34.21 19.01
C ALA A 404 31.14 -33.19 18.25
N ALA A 405 30.84 -32.03 18.85
CA ALA A 405 30.08 -30.95 18.20
C ALA A 405 30.90 -30.28 17.09
N ASP A 406 32.18 -29.99 17.34
CA ASP A 406 33.11 -29.44 16.35
C ASP A 406 33.25 -30.36 15.13
N ALA A 407 33.31 -31.68 15.35
CA ALA A 407 33.33 -32.66 14.27
C ALA A 407 32.07 -32.58 13.39
N ARG A 408 30.89 -32.35 13.98
CA ARG A 408 29.63 -32.16 13.24
C ARG A 408 29.60 -30.85 12.47
N ALA A 409 30.04 -29.76 13.08
CA ALA A 409 30.14 -28.47 12.39
C ALA A 409 31.05 -28.58 11.14
N LEU A 410 32.18 -29.29 11.26
CA LEU A 410 33.10 -29.52 10.15
C LEU A 410 32.46 -30.35 9.02
N GLU A 411 31.66 -31.38 9.34
CA GLU A 411 30.93 -32.16 8.33
C GLU A 411 29.99 -31.29 7.49
N TRP A 412 29.29 -30.36 8.13
CA TRP A 412 28.40 -29.40 7.46
C TRP A 412 29.16 -28.32 6.68
N GLU A 413 30.28 -27.82 7.22
CA GLU A 413 31.16 -26.89 6.50
C GLU A 413 31.66 -27.49 5.18
N LEU A 414 32.16 -28.74 5.21
CA LEU A 414 32.63 -29.44 4.01
C LEU A 414 31.51 -29.70 3.00
N THR A 415 30.30 -29.99 3.50
CA THR A 415 29.08 -30.13 2.67
C THR A 415 28.76 -28.82 1.95
N GLY A 416 28.83 -27.68 2.65
CA GLY A 416 28.61 -26.35 2.09
C GLY A 416 29.63 -25.97 1.02
N ARG A 417 30.91 -26.35 1.22
CA ARG A 417 31.97 -26.16 0.21
C ARG A 417 31.69 -26.98 -1.05
N SER A 418 31.25 -28.23 -0.91
CA SER A 418 30.89 -29.09 -2.04
C SER A 418 29.70 -28.55 -2.83
N LEU A 419 28.67 -28.02 -2.16
CA LEU A 419 27.51 -27.38 -2.78
C LEU A 419 27.88 -26.09 -3.52
N THR A 420 28.71 -25.25 -2.91
CA THR A 420 29.23 -24.02 -3.56
C THR A 420 30.00 -24.35 -4.83
N ALA A 421 30.88 -25.35 -4.80
CA ALA A 421 31.62 -25.80 -5.98
C ALA A 421 30.71 -26.33 -7.10
N ALA A 422 29.58 -26.97 -6.75
CA ALA A 422 28.58 -27.44 -7.72
C ALA A 422 27.81 -26.29 -8.36
N LEU A 423 27.41 -25.29 -7.57
CA LEU A 423 26.78 -24.06 -8.08
C LEU A 423 27.72 -23.32 -9.06
N GLU A 424 28.99 -23.16 -8.71
CA GLU A 424 30.01 -22.55 -9.59
C GLU A 424 30.28 -23.37 -10.86
N PHE A 425 30.04 -24.68 -10.83
CA PHE A 425 30.14 -25.53 -12.02
C PHE A 425 28.94 -25.38 -12.95
N LEU A 426 27.73 -25.25 -12.40
CA LEU A 426 26.50 -25.03 -13.18
C LEU A 426 26.43 -23.62 -13.78
N ASP A 427 26.98 -22.62 -13.08
CA ASP A 427 27.01 -21.22 -13.55
C ASP A 427 28.07 -20.95 -14.64
N ARG A 428 28.91 -21.94 -14.95
CA ARG A 428 29.96 -21.76 -15.96
C ARG A 428 29.33 -21.73 -17.36
N PRO A 429 29.60 -20.68 -18.18
CA PRO A 429 29.13 -20.64 -19.56
C PRO A 429 29.66 -21.85 -20.32
N ALA A 430 28.81 -22.47 -21.15
CA ALA A 430 29.09 -23.68 -21.92
C ALA A 430 30.14 -23.50 -23.04
N ASP A 431 31.31 -22.98 -22.71
CA ASP A 431 32.43 -22.76 -23.65
C ASP A 431 33.70 -23.40 -23.10
N GLU A 432 33.70 -24.74 -23.03
CA GLU A 432 34.90 -25.59 -23.19
C GLU A 432 34.49 -27.08 -23.23
N SER A 433 33.88 -27.51 -24.34
CA SER A 433 33.99 -28.89 -24.84
C SER A 433 33.74 -28.96 -26.35
N PRO A 434 34.52 -29.77 -27.10
CA PRO A 434 34.73 -29.58 -28.53
C PRO A 434 33.52 -29.99 -29.40
N ARG A 435 33.12 -29.06 -30.27
CA ARG A 435 32.13 -29.18 -31.36
C ARG A 435 32.19 -30.49 -32.15
N ALA A 436 31.04 -31.15 -32.29
CA ALA A 436 30.72 -32.01 -33.43
C ALA A 436 30.11 -31.17 -34.58
N PRO A 437 30.36 -31.48 -35.87
CA PRO A 437 30.10 -30.54 -36.97
C PRO A 437 28.65 -30.55 -37.47
N ALA A 438 28.20 -29.35 -37.82
CA ALA A 438 26.87 -29.00 -38.33
C ALA A 438 26.55 -29.59 -39.72
N ALA A 439 25.27 -29.96 -39.90
CA ALA A 439 24.66 -30.24 -41.20
C ALA A 439 24.05 -28.96 -41.83
N LYS A 440 24.15 -28.88 -43.16
CA LYS A 440 23.95 -27.69 -44.02
C LYS A 440 22.48 -27.25 -44.18
N PRO A 441 22.20 -25.96 -44.46
CA PRO A 441 20.86 -25.47 -44.73
C PRO A 441 20.46 -25.63 -46.22
N GLY A 442 19.23 -26.07 -46.47
CA GLY A 442 18.59 -26.14 -47.79
C GLY A 442 17.88 -24.82 -48.17
N LYS A 443 17.89 -24.53 -49.47
CA LYS A 443 17.41 -23.31 -50.15
C LYS A 443 15.86 -23.09 -50.11
N PRO A 444 15.38 -21.86 -50.39
CA PRO A 444 13.98 -21.47 -50.25
C PRO A 444 13.15 -21.67 -51.53
N ALA A 445 11.84 -21.79 -51.38
CA ALA A 445 10.85 -21.67 -52.46
C ALA A 445 9.76 -20.65 -52.08
N ARG A 446 9.30 -19.89 -53.08
CA ARG A 446 8.32 -18.79 -53.03
C ARG A 446 7.14 -19.17 -53.96
N PRO A 447 6.02 -18.41 -53.98
CA PRO A 447 4.77 -18.71 -53.28
C PRO A 447 3.62 -19.09 -54.23
N ALA A 448 2.50 -19.57 -53.69
CA ALA A 448 1.23 -19.63 -54.40
C ALA A 448 0.12 -18.99 -53.54
N VAL A 449 -0.63 -18.10 -54.20
CA VAL A 449 -1.73 -17.27 -53.72
C VAL A 449 -3.03 -18.06 -53.74
N SER A 450 -3.86 -17.91 -52.70
CA SER A 450 -5.31 -18.03 -52.83
C SER A 450 -6.03 -17.34 -51.66
N ASP A 451 -6.79 -16.31 -52.01
CA ASP A 451 -7.78 -15.61 -51.20
C ASP A 451 -9.04 -16.48 -50.97
N LYS A 452 -9.54 -16.55 -49.73
CA LYS A 452 -10.86 -16.01 -49.30
C LYS A 452 -11.19 -16.35 -47.84
N PRO A 453 -12.07 -15.55 -47.19
CA PRO A 453 -12.12 -15.40 -45.74
C PRO A 453 -13.00 -16.46 -45.06
N ALA A 454 -12.56 -16.92 -43.89
CA ALA A 454 -13.40 -17.62 -42.94
C ALA A 454 -13.76 -16.67 -41.78
N GLN A 455 -15.04 -16.63 -41.52
CA GLN A 455 -15.78 -15.82 -40.58
C GLN A 455 -15.32 -16.13 -39.14
N ALA A 456 -15.07 -15.09 -38.35
CA ALA A 456 -14.75 -15.20 -36.94
C ALA A 456 -15.90 -15.88 -36.18
N ALA A 457 -15.68 -17.11 -35.73
CA ALA A 457 -16.52 -17.76 -34.73
C ALA A 457 -16.13 -17.20 -33.35
N ALA A 458 -17.12 -16.70 -32.62
CA ALA A 458 -16.98 -16.30 -31.23
C ALA A 458 -16.62 -17.53 -30.38
N PRO A 459 -15.84 -17.38 -29.29
CA PRO A 459 -15.60 -18.48 -28.37
C PRO A 459 -16.92 -18.87 -27.69
N GLU A 460 -17.29 -20.14 -27.83
CA GLU A 460 -18.44 -20.75 -27.15
C GLU A 460 -18.21 -20.66 -25.64
N GLN A 461 -19.12 -19.97 -24.94
CA GLN A 461 -19.19 -20.04 -23.47
C GLN A 461 -19.63 -21.45 -23.08
N PRO A 462 -18.92 -22.16 -22.18
CA PRO A 462 -19.41 -23.43 -21.68
C PRO A 462 -20.69 -23.21 -20.88
N ALA A 463 -21.68 -24.08 -21.09
CA ALA A 463 -22.97 -24.03 -20.41
C ALA A 463 -22.79 -24.26 -18.90
N LEU A 464 -23.49 -23.47 -18.10
CA LEU A 464 -23.39 -23.36 -16.63
C LEU A 464 -23.65 -24.68 -15.86
N PHE A 465 -24.02 -25.77 -16.53
CA PHE A 465 -24.33 -27.07 -15.93
C PHE A 465 -24.12 -28.24 -16.90
N ASP A 466 -22.90 -28.46 -17.39
CA ASP A 466 -22.52 -29.76 -17.97
C ASP A 466 -21.06 -30.07 -17.64
N ASP A 467 -20.87 -31.06 -16.77
CA ASP A 467 -19.63 -31.82 -16.64
C ASP A 467 -20.02 -33.29 -16.86
N PRO A 468 -19.57 -33.88 -17.97
CA PRO A 468 -19.20 -35.28 -17.94
C PRO A 468 -17.92 -35.48 -18.77
N ASP A 469 -16.79 -35.61 -18.09
CA ASP A 469 -15.94 -36.80 -18.16
C ASP A 469 -14.53 -36.43 -17.67
N GLU A 470 -14.24 -36.74 -16.41
CA GLU A 470 -12.89 -37.07 -15.98
C GLU A 470 -12.33 -38.20 -16.86
N PRO A 471 -11.03 -38.15 -17.16
CA PRO A 471 -10.21 -39.32 -16.92
C PRO A 471 -9.15 -39.01 -15.86
N THR A 472 -9.13 -39.84 -14.84
CA THR A 472 -8.10 -39.90 -13.80
C THR A 472 -6.76 -40.40 -14.32
N LEU A 473 -5.68 -39.92 -13.67
CA LEU A 473 -4.34 -40.50 -13.42
C LEU A 473 -3.85 -41.66 -14.32
N PHE A 474 -2.65 -41.51 -14.90
CA PHE A 474 -1.94 -42.46 -15.79
C PHE A 474 -2.41 -42.48 -17.25
N ASP A 475 -2.37 -41.32 -17.90
CA ASP A 475 -1.95 -41.18 -19.30
C ASP A 475 -1.05 -39.95 -19.47
#